data_AF-A0A9D9IUK1-F1
#
_entry.id   AF-A0A9D9IUK1-F1
#
_cell.length_a   1.000
_cell.length_b   1.000
_cell.length_c   1.000
_cell.angle_alpha   90.00
_cell.angle_beta   90.00
_cell.angle_gamma   90.00
#
_symmetry.space_group_name_H-M   'P 1'
#
loop_
_entity.id
_entity.type
_entity.pdbx_description
1 polymer ?
#
loop_
_entity_poly.entity_id
_entity_poly.type
_entity_poly.pdbx_seq_one_letter_code
_entity_poly.pdbx_strand_id
1 'polypeptide(L)'
;MLDKILKKVERHRRMTMKKKLSLGLGSIAAILLLSSVISVLEYGRMSNYVSDLIAADINSINKAQQLSAACETYNLRILATIGEEDTLYVLPSFDSAAFMTEYNALRSSFSTEATIAAADSVISSYAAYMKTSLELEKVIKSDFIDSRQWFFERLQPDFQNFRTATEMLTNIIYKDLKDNSETFQDGFYRSIMPGIVSVCVGLLLVVLLLFFIISYYVNPIYRIDSGVWNYLKFGKRYTCTVDGDDELVSINDGISEIVEENMELKKRLSKLREEREKLIESSENQG
;
A
#
# COMPACT_ATOMS: atom_id res chain seq x y z
N MET A 1 52.30 25.53 15.18
CA MET A 1 52.11 24.19 14.57
C MET A 1 50.70 23.66 14.77
N LEU A 2 50.14 23.71 15.99
CA LEU A 2 48.76 23.32 16.30
C LEU A 2 47.69 24.06 15.46
N ASP A 3 47.90 25.34 15.16
CA ASP A 3 46.96 26.16 14.41
C ASP A 3 46.84 25.76 12.92
N LYS A 4 47.92 25.22 12.33
CA LYS A 4 47.90 24.64 10.97
C LYS A 4 47.20 23.28 10.94
N ILE A 5 47.24 22.53 12.03
CA ILE A 5 46.62 21.21 12.15
C ILE A 5 45.10 21.38 12.38
N LEU A 6 44.70 22.31 13.23
CA LEU A 6 43.29 22.70 13.44
C LEU A 6 42.63 23.19 12.15
N LYS A 7 43.27 24.11 11.41
CA LYS A 7 42.79 24.56 10.10
C LYS A 7 42.74 23.45 9.04
N LYS A 8 43.52 22.38 9.18
CA LYS A 8 43.52 21.23 8.26
C LYS A 8 42.39 20.24 8.60
N VAL A 9 42.05 20.10 9.88
CA VAL A 9 40.92 19.29 10.37
C VAL A 9 39.58 19.96 10.06
N GLU A 10 39.45 21.29 10.21
CA GLU A 10 38.24 22.02 9.79
C GLU A 10 37.99 21.95 8.28
N ARG A 11 39.07 21.95 7.48
CA ARG A 11 38.98 21.83 6.02
C ARG A 11 38.43 20.47 5.57
N HIS A 12 38.56 19.41 6.38
CA HIS A 12 37.98 18.10 6.11
C HIS A 12 36.51 17.95 6.53
N ARG A 13 35.96 18.90 7.30
CA ARG A 13 34.54 18.91 7.70
C ARG A 13 33.67 19.80 6.80
N ARG A 14 34.26 20.56 5.86
CA ARG A 14 33.51 21.36 4.89
C ARG A 14 32.80 20.44 3.89
N MET A 15 31.48 20.51 3.87
CA MET A 15 30.68 19.77 2.90
C MET A 15 30.80 20.43 1.53
N THR A 16 31.26 19.66 0.55
CA THR A 16 31.26 20.07 -0.86
C THR A 16 29.82 20.28 -1.36
N MET A 17 29.64 21.18 -2.32
CA MET A 17 28.36 21.47 -2.97
C MET A 17 27.68 20.17 -3.46
N LYS A 18 28.49 19.26 -4.04
CA LYS A 18 28.03 17.93 -4.47
C LYS A 18 27.46 17.11 -3.32
N LYS A 19 28.13 17.07 -2.16
CA LYS A 19 27.67 16.32 -0.98
C LYS A 19 26.39 16.91 -0.39
N LYS A 20 26.27 18.24 -0.32
CA LYS A 20 25.06 18.92 0.16
C LYS A 20 23.85 18.57 -0.72
N LEU A 21 24.02 18.65 -2.04
CA LEU A 21 22.97 18.33 -3.00
C LEU A 21 22.61 16.83 -2.99
N SER A 22 23.62 15.94 -2.96
CA SER A 22 23.39 14.49 -2.93
C SER A 22 22.70 14.03 -1.65
N LEU A 23 22.97 14.67 -0.50
CA LEU A 23 22.27 14.40 0.75
C LEU A 23 20.80 14.83 0.68
N GLY A 24 20.50 16.00 0.09
CA GLY A 24 19.13 16.46 -0.09
C GLY A 24 18.31 15.53 -0.98
N LEU A 25 18.82 15.20 -2.17
CA LEU A 25 18.19 14.24 -3.09
C LEU A 25 18.12 12.83 -2.48
N GLY A 26 19.20 12.39 -1.83
CA GLY A 26 19.27 11.09 -1.17
C GLY A 26 18.27 10.94 -0.03
N SER A 27 18.04 12.00 0.74
CA SER A 27 17.04 12.01 1.81
C SER A 27 15.62 11.87 1.26
N ILE A 28 15.29 12.59 0.18
CA ILE A 28 13.98 12.46 -0.49
C ILE A 28 13.78 11.05 -1.02
N ALA A 29 14.78 10.51 -1.72
CA ALA A 29 14.75 9.14 -2.23
C ALA A 29 14.59 8.11 -1.10
N ALA A 30 15.30 8.28 0.02
CA ALA A 30 15.20 7.39 1.17
C ALA A 30 13.81 7.40 1.81
N ILE A 31 13.19 8.58 1.97
CA ILE A 31 11.84 8.71 2.54
C ILE A 31 10.80 8.04 1.64
N LEU A 32 10.88 8.27 0.33
CA LEU A 32 9.96 7.68 -0.65
C LEU A 32 10.11 6.15 -0.70
N LEU A 33 11.36 5.64 -0.71
CA LEU A 33 11.62 4.21 -0.70
C LEU A 33 11.15 3.55 0.58
N LEU A 34 11.45 4.13 1.75
CA LEU A 34 11.05 3.58 3.04
C LEU A 34 9.51 3.50 3.15
N SER A 35 8.82 4.56 2.73
CA SER A 35 7.36 4.57 2.71
C SER A 35 6.78 3.52 1.74
N SER A 36 7.35 3.41 0.54
CA SER A 36 6.91 2.41 -0.43
C SER A 36 7.07 0.99 0.10
N VAL A 37 8.18 0.69 0.79
CA VAL A 37 8.40 -0.62 1.41
C VAL A 37 7.37 -0.88 2.51
N ILE A 38 7.11 0.10 3.38
CA ILE A 38 6.14 -0.03 4.48
C ILE A 38 4.73 -0.30 3.93
N SER A 39 4.30 0.47 2.93
CA SER A 39 2.97 0.32 2.33
C SER A 39 2.78 -1.07 1.70
N VAL A 40 3.78 -1.57 0.98
CA VAL A 40 3.72 -2.93 0.38
C VAL A 40 3.66 -4.02 1.45
N LEU A 41 4.43 -3.88 2.55
CA LEU A 41 4.42 -4.85 3.64
C LEU A 41 3.08 -4.85 4.40
N GLU A 42 2.51 -3.69 4.68
CA GLU A 42 1.20 -3.58 5.34
C GLU A 42 0.09 -4.15 4.44
N TYR A 43 0.09 -3.81 3.15
CA TYR A 43 -0.86 -4.36 2.18
C TYR A 43 -0.74 -5.88 2.08
N GLY A 44 0.48 -6.41 1.94
CA GLY A 44 0.69 -7.85 1.79
C GLY A 44 0.21 -8.65 3.00
N ARG A 45 0.46 -8.17 4.22
CA ARG A 45 -0.02 -8.83 5.44
C ARG A 45 -1.54 -8.81 5.55
N MET A 46 -2.16 -7.67 5.24
CA MET A 46 -3.59 -7.53 5.33
C MET A 46 -4.34 -8.28 4.23
N SER A 47 -3.88 -8.17 2.99
CA SER A 47 -4.49 -8.79 1.82
C SER A 47 -4.55 -10.29 1.97
N ASN A 48 -3.44 -10.93 2.39
CA ASN A 48 -3.41 -12.38 2.54
C ASN A 48 -4.37 -12.84 3.64
N TYR A 49 -4.32 -12.21 4.82
CA TYR A 49 -5.17 -12.59 5.95
C TYR A 49 -6.67 -12.47 5.64
N VAL A 50 -7.10 -11.34 5.07
CA VAL A 50 -8.52 -11.12 4.78
C VAL A 50 -8.98 -11.92 3.55
N SER A 51 -8.10 -12.13 2.56
CA SER A 51 -8.41 -13.00 1.42
C SER A 51 -8.61 -14.45 1.84
N ASP A 52 -7.81 -14.97 2.78
CA ASP A 52 -7.97 -16.32 3.31
C ASP A 52 -9.31 -16.47 4.04
N LEU A 53 -9.72 -15.43 4.77
CA LEU A 53 -10.99 -15.42 5.49
C LEU A 53 -12.19 -15.37 4.53
N ILE A 54 -12.16 -14.51 3.51
CA ILE A 54 -13.16 -14.46 2.44
C ILE A 54 -13.26 -15.81 1.71
N ALA A 55 -12.12 -16.44 1.40
CA ALA A 55 -12.10 -17.75 0.75
C ALA A 55 -12.71 -18.83 1.65
N ALA A 56 -12.45 -18.80 2.96
CA ALA A 56 -13.05 -19.70 3.93
C ALA A 56 -14.58 -19.52 4.04
N ASP A 57 -15.06 -18.27 4.05
CA ASP A 57 -16.50 -17.96 4.08
C ASP A 57 -17.21 -18.43 2.81
N ILE A 58 -16.64 -18.18 1.63
CA ILE A 58 -17.18 -18.65 0.34
C ILE A 58 -17.27 -20.17 0.30
N ASN A 59 -16.20 -20.86 0.74
CA ASN A 59 -16.20 -22.32 0.83
C ASN A 59 -17.29 -22.81 1.79
N SER A 60 -17.46 -22.12 2.92
CA SER A 60 -18.48 -22.44 3.92
C SER A 60 -19.91 -22.27 3.38
N ILE A 61 -20.18 -21.21 2.61
CA ILE A 61 -21.46 -20.99 1.92
C ILE A 61 -21.73 -22.13 0.93
N ASN A 62 -20.74 -22.47 0.09
CA ASN A 62 -20.89 -23.54 -0.89
C ASN A 62 -21.23 -24.88 -0.22
N LYS A 63 -20.55 -25.22 0.89
CA LYS A 63 -20.85 -26.43 1.67
C LYS A 63 -22.24 -26.39 2.29
N ALA A 64 -22.64 -25.26 2.89
CA ALA A 64 -24.00 -25.11 3.45
C ALA A 64 -25.09 -25.29 2.38
N GLN A 65 -24.87 -24.76 1.17
CA GLN A 65 -25.76 -24.96 0.02
C GLN A 65 -25.82 -26.43 -0.41
N GLN A 66 -24.69 -27.14 -0.44
CA GLN A 66 -24.66 -28.57 -0.77
C GLN A 66 -25.42 -29.42 0.27
N LEU A 67 -25.26 -29.12 1.56
CA LEU A 67 -26.01 -29.79 2.64
C LEU A 67 -27.52 -29.57 2.47
N SER A 68 -27.93 -28.32 2.23
CA SER A 68 -29.34 -27.96 1.99
C SER A 68 -29.90 -28.68 0.76
N ALA A 69 -29.17 -28.65 -0.36
CA ALA A 69 -29.58 -29.29 -1.61
C ALA A 69 -29.71 -30.82 -1.48
N ALA A 70 -28.82 -31.47 -0.73
CA ALA A 70 -28.89 -32.91 -0.47
C ALA A 70 -30.17 -33.29 0.27
N CYS A 71 -30.51 -32.56 1.34
CA CYS A 71 -31.72 -32.81 2.13
C CYS A 71 -32.99 -32.44 1.36
N GLU A 72 -33.01 -31.35 0.59
CA GLU A 72 -34.14 -30.98 -0.29
C GLU A 72 -34.38 -32.07 -1.35
N THR A 73 -33.32 -32.51 -2.03
CA THR A 73 -33.42 -33.60 -3.02
C THR A 73 -33.97 -34.87 -2.39
N TYR A 74 -33.55 -35.21 -1.18
CA TYR A 74 -34.05 -36.37 -0.46
C TYR A 74 -35.53 -36.21 -0.08
N ASN A 75 -35.94 -35.04 0.44
CA ASN A 75 -37.33 -34.76 0.79
C ASN A 75 -38.26 -34.86 -0.44
N LEU A 76 -37.82 -34.32 -1.58
CA LEU A 76 -38.56 -34.41 -2.86
C LEU A 76 -38.67 -35.85 -3.37
N ARG A 77 -37.63 -36.67 -3.19
CA ARG A 77 -37.70 -38.10 -3.53
C ARG A 77 -38.70 -38.84 -2.65
N ILE A 78 -38.73 -38.57 -1.34
CA ILE A 78 -39.73 -39.13 -0.42
C ILE A 78 -41.15 -38.75 -0.88
N LEU A 79 -41.35 -37.47 -1.21
CA LEU A 79 -42.64 -36.98 -1.71
C LEU A 79 -43.06 -37.69 -3.00
N ALA A 80 -42.13 -37.89 -3.94
CA ALA A 80 -42.40 -38.62 -5.17
C ALA A 80 -42.79 -40.09 -4.90
N THR A 81 -42.09 -40.77 -3.99
CA THR A 81 -42.42 -42.16 -3.60
C THR A 81 -43.81 -42.27 -2.98
N ILE A 82 -44.27 -41.27 -2.23
CA ILE A 82 -45.61 -41.25 -1.61
C ILE A 82 -46.71 -40.90 -2.63
N GLY A 83 -46.36 -40.21 -3.72
CA GLY A 83 -47.29 -39.78 -4.76
C GLY A 83 -47.62 -40.85 -5.82
N GLU A 84 -46.78 -41.89 -5.98
CA GLU A 84 -47.01 -42.98 -6.94
C GLU A 84 -47.81 -44.13 -6.29
N GLU A 85 -49.02 -44.40 -6.78
CA GLU A 85 -49.94 -45.39 -6.20
C GLU A 85 -49.71 -46.84 -6.67
N ASP A 86 -48.88 -47.08 -7.70
CA ASP A 86 -48.92 -48.36 -8.46
C ASP A 86 -47.54 -48.96 -8.83
N THR A 87 -46.43 -48.43 -8.29
CA THR A 87 -45.06 -48.90 -8.57
C THR A 87 -44.45 -49.64 -7.38
N LEU A 88 -43.56 -50.61 -7.65
CA LEU A 88 -42.76 -51.26 -6.62
C LEU A 88 -41.99 -50.17 -5.87
N TYR A 89 -42.39 -49.86 -4.63
CA TYR A 89 -41.84 -48.74 -3.87
C TYR A 89 -40.30 -48.81 -3.78
N VAL A 90 -39.62 -48.02 -4.60
CA VAL A 90 -38.16 -47.84 -4.49
C VAL A 90 -37.93 -46.85 -3.37
N LEU A 91 -37.53 -47.35 -2.20
CA LEU A 91 -37.23 -46.51 -1.07
C LEU A 91 -36.05 -45.58 -1.39
N PRO A 92 -36.19 -44.26 -1.22
CA PRO A 92 -35.09 -43.34 -1.48
C PRO A 92 -33.99 -43.56 -0.45
N SER A 93 -32.75 -43.65 -0.93
CA SER A 93 -31.55 -43.68 -0.09
C SER A 93 -30.97 -42.29 0.10
N PHE A 94 -30.39 -42.06 1.28
CA PHE A 94 -29.66 -40.85 1.61
C PHE A 94 -28.22 -41.21 2.00
N ASP A 95 -27.25 -40.50 1.45
CA ASP A 95 -25.84 -40.67 1.81
C ASP A 95 -25.50 -39.84 3.05
N SER A 96 -25.85 -40.40 4.22
CA SER A 96 -25.55 -39.77 5.52
C SER A 96 -24.05 -39.61 5.75
N ALA A 97 -23.21 -40.46 5.16
CA ALA A 97 -21.75 -40.40 5.35
C ALA A 97 -21.14 -39.22 4.59
N ALA A 98 -21.56 -39.01 3.34
CA ALA A 98 -21.18 -37.84 2.55
C ALA A 98 -21.67 -36.54 3.23
N PHE A 99 -22.93 -36.51 3.68
CA PHE A 99 -23.48 -35.35 4.40
C PHE A 99 -22.64 -35.00 5.64
N MET A 100 -22.34 -35.99 6.49
CA MET A 100 -21.56 -35.76 7.71
C MET A 100 -20.12 -35.33 7.40
N THR A 101 -19.53 -35.80 6.30
CA THR A 101 -18.20 -35.37 5.87
C THR A 101 -18.19 -33.89 5.51
N GLU A 102 -19.16 -33.44 4.70
CA GLU A 102 -19.32 -32.03 4.33
C GLU A 102 -19.65 -31.15 5.54
N TYR A 103 -20.53 -31.62 6.43
CA TYR A 103 -20.87 -30.93 7.67
C TYR A 103 -19.65 -30.77 8.59
N ASN A 104 -18.84 -31.81 8.79
CA ASN A 104 -17.66 -31.73 9.64
C ASN A 104 -16.59 -30.81 9.04
N ALA A 105 -16.43 -30.80 7.71
CA ALA A 105 -15.55 -29.88 7.01
C ALA A 105 -16.05 -28.42 7.12
N LEU A 106 -17.36 -28.20 7.09
CA LEU A 106 -17.97 -26.90 7.34
C LEU A 106 -17.75 -26.45 8.80
N ARG A 107 -18.06 -27.32 9.75
CA ARG A 107 -17.99 -27.08 11.19
C ARG A 107 -16.58 -26.75 11.69
N SER A 108 -15.55 -27.32 11.06
CA SER A 108 -14.15 -27.07 11.41
C SER A 108 -13.65 -25.67 11.02
N SER A 109 -14.35 -24.99 10.10
CA SER A 109 -14.03 -23.62 9.71
C SER A 109 -14.59 -22.57 10.69
N PHE A 110 -15.43 -22.98 11.64
CA PHE A 110 -16.12 -22.09 12.56
C PHE A 110 -15.38 -21.93 13.89
N SER A 111 -15.12 -20.68 14.27
CA SER A 111 -14.42 -20.32 15.52
C SER A 111 -15.25 -19.46 16.47
N THR A 112 -16.37 -18.90 16.01
CA THR A 112 -17.21 -17.99 16.81
C THR A 112 -18.35 -18.72 17.49
N GLU A 113 -18.72 -18.30 18.70
CA GLU A 113 -19.82 -18.93 19.46
C GLU A 113 -21.15 -18.94 18.68
N ALA A 114 -21.43 -17.87 17.92
CA ALA A 114 -22.64 -17.78 17.10
C ALA A 114 -22.67 -18.79 15.94
N THR A 115 -21.56 -18.97 15.21
CA THR A 115 -21.47 -19.93 14.10
C THR A 115 -21.48 -21.37 14.61
N ILE A 116 -20.84 -21.61 15.76
CA ILE A 116 -20.88 -22.88 16.49
C ILE A 116 -22.32 -23.25 16.86
N ALA A 117 -23.04 -22.34 17.53
CA ALA A 117 -24.42 -22.60 17.97
C ALA A 117 -25.38 -22.81 16.78
N ALA A 118 -25.20 -22.06 15.69
CA ALA A 118 -25.99 -22.24 14.47
C ALA A 118 -25.71 -23.59 13.80
N ALA A 119 -24.44 -24.01 13.74
CA ALA A 119 -24.08 -25.33 13.21
C ALA A 119 -24.63 -26.47 14.08
N ASP A 120 -24.57 -26.33 15.39
CA ASP A 120 -25.12 -27.31 16.35
C ASP A 120 -26.67 -27.42 16.19
N SER A 121 -27.34 -26.31 15.88
CA SER A 121 -28.77 -26.29 15.55
C SER A 121 -29.08 -27.02 14.23
N VAL A 122 -28.21 -26.89 13.22
CA VAL A 122 -28.33 -27.59 11.94
C VAL A 122 -28.23 -29.11 12.15
N ILE A 123 -27.21 -29.58 12.86
CA ILE A 123 -27.04 -31.03 13.07
C ILE A 123 -28.15 -31.64 13.93
N SER A 124 -28.64 -30.90 14.93
CA SER A 124 -29.77 -31.32 15.75
C SER A 124 -31.06 -31.47 14.93
N SER A 125 -31.36 -30.47 14.09
CA SER A 125 -32.55 -30.49 13.23
C SER A 125 -32.44 -31.55 12.13
N TYR A 126 -31.24 -31.75 11.57
CA TYR A 126 -30.95 -32.85 10.64
C TYR A 126 -31.21 -34.22 11.28
N ALA A 127 -30.73 -34.43 12.52
CA ALA A 127 -30.92 -35.70 13.22
C ALA A 127 -32.42 -35.99 13.48
N ALA A 128 -33.22 -34.97 13.80
CA ALA A 128 -34.66 -35.10 13.94
C ALA A 128 -35.32 -35.48 12.60
N TYR A 129 -35.01 -34.75 11.53
CA TYR A 129 -35.52 -35.03 10.18
C TYR A 129 -35.17 -36.44 9.70
N MET A 130 -33.91 -36.86 9.84
CA MET A 130 -33.46 -38.19 9.42
C MET A 130 -34.09 -39.31 10.26
N LYS A 131 -34.32 -39.07 11.55
CA LYS A 131 -35.04 -40.03 12.40
C LYS A 131 -36.46 -40.24 11.91
N THR A 132 -37.16 -39.17 11.55
CA THR A 132 -38.51 -39.22 11.02
C THR A 132 -38.52 -39.92 9.66
N SER A 133 -37.56 -39.63 8.76
CA SER A 133 -37.51 -40.28 7.44
C SER A 133 -37.32 -41.81 7.50
N LEU A 134 -36.71 -42.36 8.55
CA LEU A 134 -36.62 -43.81 8.76
C LEU A 134 -37.98 -44.49 8.98
N GLU A 135 -39.03 -43.74 9.34
CA GLU A 135 -40.38 -44.27 9.48
C GLU A 135 -41.04 -44.56 8.12
N LEU A 136 -40.50 -44.00 7.02
CA LEU A 136 -41.06 -44.07 5.67
C LEU A 136 -41.39 -45.51 5.23
N GLU A 137 -40.48 -46.46 5.47
CA GLU A 137 -40.69 -47.86 5.08
C GLU A 137 -41.94 -48.46 5.73
N LYS A 138 -42.17 -48.13 7.00
CA LYS A 138 -43.32 -48.62 7.77
C LYS A 138 -44.60 -47.94 7.32
N VAL A 139 -44.53 -46.65 7.03
CA VAL A 139 -45.67 -45.83 6.60
C VAL A 139 -46.19 -46.30 5.25
N ILE A 140 -45.29 -46.51 4.28
CA ILE A 140 -45.66 -46.97 2.92
C ILE A 140 -46.24 -48.39 2.92
N LYS A 141 -45.74 -49.28 3.80
CA LYS A 141 -46.21 -50.68 3.88
C LYS A 141 -47.47 -50.86 4.74
N SER A 142 -47.96 -49.80 5.39
CA SER A 142 -49.09 -49.90 6.30
C SER A 142 -50.41 -49.57 5.60
N ASP A 143 -51.36 -50.49 5.68
CA ASP A 143 -52.73 -50.27 5.17
C ASP A 143 -53.55 -49.27 6.01
N PHE A 144 -53.02 -48.84 7.17
CA PHE A 144 -53.73 -47.99 8.13
C PHE A 144 -53.21 -46.55 8.22
N ILE A 145 -52.02 -46.28 7.69
CA ILE A 145 -51.38 -44.96 7.80
C ILE A 145 -51.48 -44.26 6.45
N ASP A 146 -52.10 -43.07 6.44
CA ASP A 146 -52.04 -42.19 5.27
C ASP A 146 -50.63 -41.61 5.14
N SER A 147 -49.90 -42.08 4.13
CA SER A 147 -48.53 -41.68 3.84
C SER A 147 -48.40 -40.20 3.47
N ARG A 148 -49.42 -39.62 2.81
CA ARG A 148 -49.47 -38.21 2.47
C ARG A 148 -49.70 -37.36 3.71
N GLN A 149 -50.62 -37.78 4.58
CA GLN A 149 -50.85 -37.10 5.86
C GLN A 149 -49.58 -37.14 6.73
N TRP A 150 -48.93 -38.30 6.84
CA TRP A 150 -47.66 -38.43 7.55
C TRP A 150 -46.57 -37.50 7.00
N PHE A 151 -46.45 -37.38 5.68
CA PHE A 151 -45.49 -36.49 5.05
C PHE A 151 -45.70 -35.03 5.49
N PHE A 152 -46.93 -34.51 5.35
CA PHE A 152 -47.21 -33.10 5.62
C PHE A 152 -47.27 -32.74 7.12
N GLU A 153 -47.74 -33.66 7.98
CA GLU A 153 -47.93 -33.39 9.41
C GLU A 153 -46.70 -33.74 10.26
N ARG A 154 -45.81 -34.60 9.77
CA ARG A 154 -44.69 -35.14 10.57
C ARG A 154 -43.33 -34.92 9.92
N LEU A 155 -43.13 -35.36 8.68
CA LEU A 155 -41.82 -35.21 8.01
C LEU A 155 -41.54 -33.76 7.59
N GLN A 156 -42.52 -33.10 6.98
CA GLN A 156 -42.37 -31.75 6.45
C GLN A 156 -42.03 -30.71 7.54
N PRO A 157 -42.64 -30.72 8.75
CA PRO A 157 -42.23 -29.82 9.83
C PRO A 157 -40.77 -30.01 10.26
N ASP A 158 -40.30 -31.25 10.41
CA ASP A 158 -38.90 -31.54 10.76
C ASP A 158 -37.94 -31.06 9.67
N PHE A 159 -38.32 -31.23 8.40
CA PHE A 159 -37.56 -30.69 7.27
C PHE A 159 -37.52 -29.16 7.26
N GLN A 160 -38.63 -28.48 7.57
CA GLN A 160 -38.66 -27.02 7.66
C GLN A 160 -37.81 -26.48 8.82
N ASN A 161 -37.74 -27.20 9.94
CA ASN A 161 -36.84 -26.87 11.05
C ASN A 161 -35.37 -26.97 10.61
N PHE A 162 -34.99 -28.04 9.91
CA PHE A 162 -33.66 -28.18 9.32
C PHE A 162 -33.35 -27.02 8.36
N ARG A 163 -34.26 -26.72 7.44
CA ARG A 163 -34.10 -25.64 6.47
C ARG A 163 -33.89 -24.29 7.15
N THR A 164 -34.71 -23.97 8.16
CA THR A 164 -34.60 -22.73 8.93
C THR A 164 -33.25 -22.63 9.65
N ALA A 165 -32.78 -23.73 10.26
CA ALA A 165 -31.48 -23.77 10.91
C ALA A 165 -30.33 -23.56 9.91
N THR A 166 -30.40 -24.18 8.73
CA THR A 166 -29.40 -23.99 7.67
C THR A 166 -29.43 -22.58 7.10
N GLU A 167 -30.61 -22.00 6.87
CA GLU A 167 -30.77 -20.60 6.44
C GLU A 167 -30.18 -19.63 7.47
N MET A 168 -30.40 -19.86 8.77
CA MET A 168 -29.80 -19.07 9.84
C MET A 168 -28.27 -19.15 9.81
N LEU A 169 -27.70 -20.35 9.69
CA LEU A 169 -26.25 -20.55 9.57
C LEU A 169 -25.69 -19.83 8.34
N THR A 170 -26.31 -20.02 7.18
CA THR A 170 -25.92 -19.37 5.92
C THR A 170 -25.97 -17.85 6.01
N ASN A 171 -27.00 -17.28 6.66
CA ASN A 171 -27.10 -15.84 6.86
C ASN A 171 -25.98 -15.28 7.75
N ILE A 172 -25.56 -16.02 8.79
CA ILE A 172 -24.41 -15.63 9.62
C ILE A 172 -23.13 -15.62 8.77
N ILE A 173 -22.89 -16.66 7.99
CA ILE A 173 -21.69 -16.74 7.13
C ILE A 173 -21.70 -15.63 6.06
N TYR A 174 -22.87 -15.31 5.47
CA TYR A 174 -22.99 -14.19 4.53
C TYR A 174 -22.71 -12.85 5.18
N LYS A 175 -23.15 -12.67 6.43
CA LYS A 175 -22.84 -11.46 7.21
C LYS A 175 -21.34 -11.36 7.47
N ASP A 176 -20.70 -12.45 7.90
CA ASP A 176 -19.25 -12.50 8.14
C ASP A 176 -18.49 -12.20 6.83
N LEU A 177 -18.87 -12.82 5.71
CA LEU A 177 -18.29 -12.52 4.39
C LEU A 177 -18.39 -11.04 4.02
N LYS A 178 -19.55 -10.42 4.28
CA LYS A 178 -19.78 -9.00 4.02
C LYS A 178 -18.88 -8.14 4.91
N ASP A 179 -18.88 -8.40 6.21
CA ASP A 179 -18.09 -7.65 7.20
C ASP A 179 -16.57 -7.80 6.90
N ASN A 180 -16.13 -8.99 6.47
CA ASN A 180 -14.76 -9.26 6.04
C ASN A 180 -14.41 -8.55 4.72
N SER A 181 -15.35 -8.46 3.78
CA SER A 181 -15.17 -7.72 2.53
C SER A 181 -15.09 -6.21 2.74
N GLU A 182 -15.89 -5.65 3.64
CA GLU A 182 -15.79 -4.24 4.04
C GLU A 182 -14.46 -3.98 4.73
N THR A 183 -14.04 -4.86 5.64
CA THR A 183 -12.74 -4.78 6.31
C THR A 183 -11.58 -4.84 5.31
N PHE A 184 -11.67 -5.69 4.27
CA PHE A 184 -10.67 -5.73 3.18
C PHE A 184 -10.51 -4.36 2.51
N GLN A 185 -11.63 -3.72 2.15
CA GLN A 185 -11.61 -2.40 1.52
C GLN A 185 -11.02 -1.35 2.45
N ASP A 186 -11.49 -1.29 3.70
CA ASP A 186 -11.06 -0.27 4.66
C ASP A 186 -9.57 -0.35 4.94
N GLY A 187 -9.04 -1.55 5.17
CA GLY A 187 -7.62 -1.63 5.44
C GLY A 187 -6.73 -1.71 4.19
N PHE A 188 -7.29 -1.97 3.00
CA PHE A 188 -6.62 -1.57 1.76
C PHE A 188 -6.35 -0.07 1.75
N TYR A 189 -7.35 0.77 2.03
CA TYR A 189 -7.17 2.22 2.14
C TYR A 189 -6.15 2.59 3.22
N ARG A 190 -6.18 1.92 4.37
CA ARG A 190 -5.21 2.14 5.45
C ARG A 190 -3.78 1.76 5.05
N SER A 191 -3.59 0.68 4.31
CA SER A 191 -2.27 0.22 3.86
C SER A 191 -1.62 1.15 2.83
N ILE A 192 -2.42 1.93 2.11
CA ILE A 192 -1.95 2.87 1.09
C ILE A 192 -1.65 4.26 1.68
N MET A 193 -2.26 4.62 2.82
CA MET A 193 -2.07 5.93 3.45
C MET A 193 -0.59 6.34 3.63
N PRO A 194 0.31 5.49 4.17
CA PRO A 194 1.72 5.85 4.34
C PRO A 194 2.41 6.20 3.02
N GLY A 195 2.00 5.55 1.92
CA GLY A 195 2.46 5.82 0.56
C GLY A 195 2.03 7.20 0.08
N ILE A 196 0.73 7.50 0.15
CA ILE A 196 0.17 8.79 -0.28
C ILE A 196 0.80 9.96 0.50
N VAL A 197 0.87 9.83 1.83
CA VAL A 197 1.46 10.87 2.69
C VAL A 197 2.92 11.12 2.31
N SER A 198 3.68 10.06 2.07
CA SER A 198 5.09 10.20 1.65
C SER A 198 5.25 10.85 0.29
N VAL A 199 4.38 10.57 -0.68
CA VAL A 199 4.40 11.26 -1.98
C VAL A 199 4.16 12.77 -1.80
N CYS A 200 3.17 13.16 -1.00
CA CYS A 200 2.90 14.56 -0.69
C CYS A 200 4.09 15.25 -0.02
N VAL A 201 4.68 14.61 1.00
CA VAL A 201 5.86 15.14 1.71
C VAL A 201 7.07 15.20 0.77
N GLY A 202 7.28 14.18 -0.05
CA GLY A 202 8.36 14.12 -1.04
C GLY A 202 8.24 15.25 -2.07
N LEU A 203 7.03 15.50 -2.58
CA LEU A 203 6.78 16.60 -3.51
C LEU A 203 7.06 17.96 -2.86
N LEU A 204 6.62 18.16 -1.61
CA LEU A 204 6.93 19.37 -0.85
C LEU A 204 8.44 19.56 -0.66
N LEU A 205 9.16 18.49 -0.30
CA LEU A 205 10.62 18.53 -0.16
C LEU A 205 11.33 18.82 -1.49
N VAL A 206 10.83 18.32 -2.62
CA VAL A 206 11.36 18.64 -3.95
C VAL A 206 11.19 20.13 -4.25
N VAL A 207 10.02 20.71 -3.97
CA VAL A 207 9.79 22.15 -4.15
C VAL A 207 10.73 22.97 -3.25
N LEU A 208 10.92 22.56 -2.00
CA LEU A 208 11.81 23.24 -1.06
C LEU A 208 13.28 23.11 -1.49
N LEU A 209 13.69 21.95 -2.01
CA LEU A 209 15.01 21.74 -2.58
C LEU A 209 15.23 22.61 -3.83
N LEU A 210 14.23 22.73 -4.69
CA LEU A 210 14.29 23.60 -5.87
C LEU A 210 14.47 25.06 -5.47
N PHE A 211 13.68 25.53 -4.50
CA PHE A 211 13.83 26.88 -3.93
C PHE A 211 15.24 27.09 -3.36
N PHE A 212 15.76 26.12 -2.61
CA PHE A 212 17.12 26.16 -2.06
C PHE A 212 18.17 26.27 -3.18
N ILE A 213 18.08 25.47 -4.25
CA ILE A 213 19.01 25.52 -5.38
C ILE A 213 18.96 26.88 -6.08
N ILE A 214 17.75 27.40 -6.34
CA ILE A 214 17.59 28.68 -7.02
C ILE A 214 18.19 29.81 -6.17
N SER A 215 17.85 29.85 -4.88
CA SER A 215 18.25 30.94 -4.00
C SER A 215 19.74 30.94 -3.66
N TYR A 216 20.32 29.77 -3.37
CA TYR A 216 21.69 29.67 -2.86
C TYR A 216 22.74 29.30 -3.90
N TYR A 217 22.35 28.77 -5.07
CA TYR A 217 23.30 28.39 -6.11
C TYR A 217 23.08 29.16 -7.41
N VAL A 218 21.86 29.18 -7.95
CA VAL A 218 21.60 29.82 -9.25
C VAL A 218 21.73 31.35 -9.18
N ASN A 219 21.07 31.98 -8.20
CA ASN A 219 21.09 33.44 -8.06
C ASN A 219 22.51 33.99 -7.83
N PRO A 220 23.35 33.42 -6.95
CA PRO A 220 24.73 33.88 -6.82
C PRO A 220 25.56 33.70 -8.09
N ILE A 221 25.37 32.61 -8.86
CA ILE A 221 26.06 32.43 -10.14
C ILE A 221 25.71 33.57 -11.11
N TYR A 222 24.44 33.95 -11.23
CA TYR A 222 24.05 35.10 -12.05
C TYR A 222 24.65 36.42 -11.57
N ARG A 223 24.83 36.60 -10.25
CA ARG A 223 25.50 37.79 -9.69
C ARG A 223 26.99 37.83 -10.04
N ILE A 224 27.69 36.69 -9.95
CA ILE A 224 29.09 36.56 -10.37
C ILE A 224 29.22 36.90 -11.87
N ASP A 225 28.41 36.27 -12.72
CA ASP A 225 28.44 36.48 -14.17
C ASP A 225 28.24 37.96 -14.54
N SER A 226 27.21 38.58 -13.97
CA SER A 226 26.95 40.02 -14.16
C SER A 226 28.09 40.90 -13.66
N GLY A 227 28.72 40.52 -12.54
CA GLY A 227 29.89 41.22 -11.98
C GLY A 227 31.10 41.16 -12.92
N VAL A 228 31.41 39.97 -13.43
CA VAL A 228 32.52 39.75 -14.38
C VAL A 228 32.25 40.49 -15.70
N TRP A 229 31.04 40.40 -16.24
CA TRP A 229 30.68 41.09 -17.48
C TRP A 229 30.81 42.61 -17.37
N ASN A 230 30.40 43.19 -16.24
CA ASN A 230 30.55 44.62 -15.98
C ASN A 230 32.03 45.06 -15.88
N TYR A 231 32.89 44.22 -15.32
CA TYR A 231 34.34 44.45 -15.31
C TYR A 231 34.91 44.43 -16.74
N LEU A 232 34.57 43.41 -17.53
CA LEU A 232 35.10 43.23 -18.88
C LEU A 232 34.66 44.37 -19.83
N LYS A 233 33.39 44.77 -19.79
CA LYS A 233 32.82 45.73 -20.75
C LYS A 233 33.00 47.19 -20.35
N PHE A 234 32.89 47.48 -19.05
CA PHE A 234 32.86 48.87 -18.56
C PHE A 234 34.05 49.22 -17.66
N GLY A 235 34.96 48.28 -17.39
CA GLY A 235 36.11 48.51 -16.51
C GLY A 235 35.74 48.77 -15.05
N LYS A 236 34.52 48.42 -14.62
CA LYS A 236 34.04 48.61 -13.25
C LYS A 236 34.72 47.62 -12.30
N ARG A 237 34.95 48.02 -11.03
CA ARG A 237 35.50 47.10 -10.02
C ARG A 237 34.50 45.98 -9.73
N TYR A 238 35.01 44.76 -9.58
CA TYR A 238 34.22 43.61 -9.15
C TYR A 238 33.94 43.71 -7.65
N THR A 239 32.67 43.68 -7.25
CA THR A 239 32.24 43.83 -5.85
C THR A 239 31.24 42.76 -5.42
N CYS A 240 31.22 41.62 -6.12
CA CYS A 240 30.27 40.56 -5.82
C CYS A 240 30.73 39.79 -4.57
N THR A 241 29.84 39.67 -3.59
CA THR A 241 30.02 38.83 -2.40
C THR A 241 29.01 37.69 -2.44
N VAL A 242 29.49 36.47 -2.23
CA VAL A 242 28.67 35.26 -2.19
C VAL A 242 28.68 34.69 -0.79
N ASP A 243 27.50 34.41 -0.25
CA ASP A 243 27.35 33.81 1.07
C ASP A 243 27.52 32.28 0.99
N GLY A 244 28.35 31.72 1.86
CA GLY A 244 28.56 30.27 1.96
C GLY A 244 29.95 29.88 2.43
N ASP A 245 30.20 28.56 2.46
CA ASP A 245 31.49 27.96 2.83
C ASP A 245 31.91 26.86 1.82
N ASP A 246 31.27 26.84 0.65
CA ASP A 246 31.48 25.81 -0.38
C ASP A 246 32.25 26.35 -1.60
N GLU A 247 32.39 25.51 -2.62
CA GLU A 247 33.18 25.78 -3.82
C GLU A 247 32.74 27.07 -4.54
N LEU A 248 31.48 27.49 -4.37
CA LEU A 248 30.99 28.70 -5.00
C LEU A 248 31.66 29.97 -4.45
N VAL A 249 31.93 30.00 -3.14
CA VAL A 249 32.68 31.09 -2.51
C VAL A 249 34.14 31.05 -2.93
N SER A 250 34.74 29.85 -2.97
CA SER A 250 36.12 29.71 -3.46
C SER A 250 36.28 30.19 -4.91
N ILE A 251 35.27 29.99 -5.77
CA ILE A 251 35.26 30.51 -7.13
C ILE A 251 35.12 32.04 -7.13
N ASN A 252 34.20 32.59 -6.33
CA ASN A 252 34.02 34.04 -6.24
C ASN A 252 35.29 34.76 -5.76
N ASP A 253 35.96 34.21 -4.74
CA ASP A 253 37.20 34.76 -4.19
C ASP A 253 38.32 34.72 -5.22
N GLY A 254 38.49 33.58 -5.92
CA GLY A 254 39.48 33.46 -7.00
C GLY A 254 39.22 34.42 -8.17
N ILE A 255 37.95 34.65 -8.53
CA ILE A 255 37.57 35.66 -9.54
C ILE A 255 37.92 37.06 -9.04
N SER A 256 37.62 37.38 -7.78
CA SER A 256 37.92 38.69 -7.19
C SER A 256 39.42 38.97 -7.20
N GLU A 257 40.24 38.01 -6.80
CA GLU A 257 41.72 38.10 -6.79
C GLU A 257 42.26 38.34 -8.21
N ILE A 258 41.84 37.54 -9.20
CA ILE A 258 42.26 37.69 -10.60
C ILE A 258 41.85 39.04 -11.17
N VAL A 259 40.64 39.53 -10.85
CA VAL A 259 40.17 40.83 -11.33
C VAL A 259 40.96 41.98 -10.70
N GLU A 260 41.30 41.86 -9.42
CA GLU A 260 42.12 42.85 -8.71
C GLU A 260 43.55 42.90 -9.25
N GLU A 261 44.22 41.75 -9.41
CA GLU A 261 45.55 41.66 -10.01
C GLU A 261 45.57 42.24 -11.44
N ASN A 262 44.57 41.93 -12.27
CA ASN A 262 44.47 42.48 -13.62
C ASN A 262 44.27 44.01 -13.62
N MET A 263 43.49 44.55 -12.67
CA MET A 263 43.35 45.99 -12.53
C MET A 263 44.67 46.66 -12.13
N GLU A 264 45.42 46.05 -11.20
CA GLU A 264 46.76 46.53 -10.85
C GLU A 264 47.72 46.47 -12.04
N LEU A 265 47.73 45.36 -12.79
CA LEU A 265 48.55 45.21 -13.99
C LEU A 265 48.22 46.27 -15.04
N LYS A 266 46.95 46.53 -15.31
CA LYS A 266 46.53 47.62 -16.22
C LYS A 266 47.04 48.98 -15.77
N LYS A 267 46.96 49.28 -14.46
CA LYS A 267 47.50 50.54 -13.89
C LYS A 267 49.03 50.64 -13.98
N ARG A 268 49.75 49.53 -13.77
CA ARG A 268 51.21 49.49 -13.90
C ARG A 268 51.62 49.69 -15.37
N LEU A 269 50.94 49.04 -16.30
CA LEU A 269 51.15 49.20 -17.74
C LEU A 269 50.87 50.63 -18.22
N SER A 270 49.81 51.30 -17.72
CA SER A 270 49.55 52.69 -18.10
C SER A 270 50.64 53.63 -17.60
N LYS A 271 51.09 53.49 -16.35
CA LYS A 271 52.21 54.27 -15.80
C LYS A 271 53.50 54.09 -16.60
N LEU A 272 53.85 52.85 -16.93
CA LEU A 272 55.04 52.55 -17.74
C LEU A 272 54.95 53.14 -19.15
N ARG A 273 53.75 53.22 -19.75
CA ARG A 273 53.54 53.89 -21.04
C ARG A 273 53.74 55.39 -20.92
N GLU A 274 53.16 56.03 -19.90
CA GLU A 274 53.34 57.46 -19.64
C GLU A 274 54.81 57.82 -19.36
N GLU A 275 55.53 56.99 -18.60
CA GLU A 275 56.95 57.18 -18.33
C GLU A 275 57.79 57.05 -19.61
N ARG A 276 57.49 56.06 -20.46
CA ARG A 276 58.16 55.89 -21.76
C ARG A 276 57.92 57.09 -22.68
N GLU A 277 56.69 57.59 -22.76
CA GLU A 277 56.36 58.77 -23.58
C GLU A 277 57.13 60.01 -23.12
N LYS A 278 57.18 60.26 -21.80
CA LYS A 278 57.98 61.35 -21.23
C LYS A 278 59.47 61.22 -21.51
N LEU A 279 60.02 60.00 -21.46
CA LEU A 279 61.42 59.75 -21.79
C LEU A 279 61.72 60.06 -23.26
N ILE A 280 60.82 59.66 -24.17
CA ILE A 280 60.96 59.95 -25.61
C ILE A 280 60.91 61.46 -25.86
N GLU A 281 59.94 62.19 -25.29
CA GLU A 281 59.84 63.65 -25.39
C GLU A 281 61.06 64.37 -24.80
N SER A 282 61.66 63.83 -23.73
CA SER A 282 62.87 64.39 -23.13
C SER A 282 64.12 64.15 -23.99
N SER A 283 64.16 63.04 -24.73
CA SER A 283 65.26 62.72 -25.65
C SER A 283 65.17 63.49 -26.98
N GLU A 284 63.97 63.81 -27.46
CA GLU A 284 63.77 64.65 -28.65
C GLU A 284 64.05 66.13 -28.38
N ASN A 285 63.90 66.60 -27.14
CA ASN A 285 64.23 67.99 -26.76
C ASN A 285 65.71 68.21 -26.39
N GLN A 286 66.54 67.16 -26.37
CA GLN A 286 67.97 67.24 -26.05
C GLN A 286 68.91 66.89 -27.22
N GLY A 287 68.37 66.60 -28.41
CA GLY A 287 69.11 66.48 -29.68
C GLY A 287 68.94 67.70 -30.55
#